data_AF-A0A6A3BGQ6-F1
#
_entry.id   AF-A0A6A3BGQ6-F1
#
_cell.length_a   1.000
_cell.length_b   1.000
_cell.length_c   1.000
_cell.angle_alpha   90.00
_cell.angle_beta   90.00
_cell.angle_gamma   90.00
#
_symmetry.space_group_name_H-M   'P 1'
#
loop_
_entity.id
_entity.type
_entity.pdbx_description
1 polymer ?
#
loop_
_entity_poly.entity_id
_entity_poly.type
_entity_poly.pdbx_seq_one_letter_code
_entity_poly.pdbx_strand_id
1 'polypeptide(L)'
;MRCRSQWMGTTFKLMYVKRTPQSSKTMHVVSSSFKATFTWSNMQILQECREACGGQALKTENRVGHLIAELDVESTFVGDNNILMQQFRSAKLFFAEYVAAQKRNKVFKGLGLEHMNQPCPVIPSQLNSTTLRCSQFQMDALCLRERELLNRFVADVSQCQARRECKEHAFIMSYQLTEDLSKAFSDRAIFQTLVEAEATLAASSLKDVLGMVRSLYALSCLEDVTYLRYGYLSVAVK
;
A
#
# COMPACT_ATOMS: atom_id res chain seq x y z
N MET A 1 11.21 -32.23 7.57
CA MET A 1 10.43 -31.05 7.97
C MET A 1 11.20 -29.79 7.57
N ARG A 2 10.87 -29.16 6.43
CA ARG A 2 11.51 -27.90 6.01
C ARG A 2 10.53 -26.76 6.27
N CYS A 3 10.86 -25.94 7.26
CA CYS A 3 10.14 -24.72 7.60
C CYS A 3 10.20 -23.76 6.39
N ARG A 4 9.06 -23.51 5.73
CA ARG A 4 8.93 -22.55 4.62
C ARG A 4 8.55 -21.17 5.18
N SER A 5 9.50 -20.49 5.83
CA SER A 5 9.39 -19.07 6.18
C SER A 5 10.02 -18.21 5.08
N GLN A 6 9.39 -18.18 3.90
CA GLN A 6 9.78 -17.33 2.77
C GLN A 6 8.51 -17.02 1.97
N TRP A 7 7.79 -15.93 2.27
CA TRP A 7 6.52 -15.62 1.57
C TRP A 7 6.69 -14.56 0.49
N MET A 8 7.22 -13.37 0.77
CA MET A 8 7.50 -12.37 -0.29
C MET A 8 8.44 -12.92 -1.38
N GLY A 9 9.50 -13.62 -0.97
CA GLY A 9 10.43 -14.27 -1.90
C GLY A 9 9.85 -15.48 -2.65
N THR A 10 8.78 -16.12 -2.15
CA THR A 10 8.20 -17.30 -2.82
C THR A 10 7.04 -16.92 -3.74
N THR A 11 6.19 -15.96 -3.36
CA THR A 11 5.09 -15.50 -4.22
C THR A 11 5.61 -14.76 -5.46
N PHE A 12 6.53 -13.80 -5.30
CA PHE A 12 7.16 -13.13 -6.43
C PHE A 12 7.95 -14.12 -7.31
N LYS A 13 8.65 -15.08 -6.70
CA LYS A 13 9.38 -16.12 -7.43
C LYS A 13 8.43 -17.03 -8.21
N LEU A 14 7.29 -17.42 -7.64
CA LEU A 14 6.27 -18.22 -8.33
C LEU A 14 5.62 -17.41 -9.48
N MET A 15 5.29 -16.14 -9.25
CA MET A 15 4.78 -15.24 -10.29
C MET A 15 5.80 -15.04 -11.42
N TYR A 16 7.08 -14.93 -11.11
CA TYR A 16 8.17 -14.76 -12.08
C TYR A 16 8.43 -16.03 -12.89
N VAL A 17 8.39 -17.21 -12.25
CA VAL A 17 8.58 -18.51 -12.89
C VAL A 17 7.41 -18.86 -13.82
N LYS A 18 6.17 -18.59 -13.39
CA LYS A 18 4.95 -18.85 -14.18
C LYS A 18 4.46 -17.60 -14.91
N ARG A 19 5.36 -16.68 -15.27
CA ARG A 19 4.97 -15.36 -15.74
C ARG A 19 4.23 -15.40 -17.08
N THR A 20 3.12 -14.70 -17.13
CA THR A 20 2.38 -14.32 -18.34
C THR A 20 2.58 -12.82 -18.60
N PRO A 21 2.27 -12.29 -19.79
CA PRO A 21 2.32 -10.84 -20.04
C PRO A 21 1.49 -10.02 -19.04
N GLN A 22 0.34 -10.56 -18.60
CA GLN A 22 -0.51 -9.90 -17.61
C GLN A 22 0.12 -9.96 -16.21
N SER A 23 0.61 -11.13 -15.78
CA SER A 23 1.24 -11.25 -14.45
C SER A 23 2.55 -10.46 -14.35
N SER A 24 3.25 -10.24 -15.47
CA SER A 24 4.44 -9.38 -15.52
C SER A 24 4.10 -7.91 -15.24
N LYS A 25 2.98 -7.42 -15.77
CA LYS A 25 2.48 -6.05 -15.47
C LYS A 25 2.11 -5.92 -14.00
N THR A 26 1.38 -6.90 -13.45
CA THR A 26 1.03 -6.94 -12.02
C THR A 26 2.28 -6.97 -11.14
N MET A 27 3.24 -7.82 -11.47
CA MET A 27 4.50 -7.93 -10.75
C MET A 27 5.25 -6.60 -10.74
N HIS A 28 5.33 -5.90 -11.88
CA HIS A 28 5.96 -4.59 -11.99
C HIS A 28 5.26 -3.54 -11.12
N VAL A 29 3.91 -3.53 -11.09
CA VAL A 29 3.16 -2.59 -10.24
C VAL A 29 3.43 -2.85 -8.77
N VAL A 30 3.30 -4.10 -8.31
CA VAL A 30 3.54 -4.46 -6.90
C VAL A 30 5.00 -4.18 -6.50
N SER A 31 5.98 -4.57 -7.32
CA SER A 31 7.39 -4.35 -7.01
C SER A 31 7.76 -2.87 -6.96
N SER A 32 7.22 -2.06 -7.86
CA SER A 32 7.45 -0.60 -7.86
C SER A 32 6.89 0.04 -6.59
N SER A 33 5.67 -0.34 -6.23
CA SER A 33 4.95 0.19 -5.06
C SER A 33 5.68 -0.20 -3.76
N PHE A 34 6.11 -1.47 -3.64
CA PHE A 34 6.87 -1.94 -2.49
C PHE A 34 8.26 -1.32 -2.39
N LYS A 35 8.97 -1.18 -3.52
CA LYS A 35 10.28 -0.52 -3.52
C LYS A 35 10.17 0.89 -2.97
N ALA A 36 9.23 1.68 -3.48
CA ALA A 36 9.08 3.07 -3.04
C ALA A 36 8.66 3.17 -1.57
N THR A 37 7.67 2.37 -1.16
CA THR A 37 7.17 2.36 0.22
C THR A 37 8.25 1.94 1.21
N PHE A 38 8.94 0.81 0.96
CA PHE A 38 9.95 0.30 1.89
C PHE A 38 11.17 1.19 1.98
N THR A 39 11.63 1.79 0.88
CA THR A 39 12.80 2.68 0.93
C THR A 39 12.49 3.98 1.66
N TRP A 40 11.29 4.57 1.47
CA TRP A 40 10.86 5.69 2.31
C TRP A 40 10.73 5.32 3.79
N SER A 41 10.11 4.17 4.09
CA SER A 41 10.00 3.69 5.47
C SER A 41 11.37 3.42 6.08
N ASN A 42 12.33 2.85 5.35
CA ASN A 42 13.69 2.62 5.82
C ASN A 42 14.35 3.94 6.27
N MET A 43 14.24 4.98 5.43
CA MET A 43 14.80 6.29 5.76
C MET A 43 14.14 6.92 6.99
N GLN A 44 12.81 6.84 7.09
CA GLN A 44 12.10 7.31 8.27
C GLN A 44 12.51 6.54 9.54
N ILE A 45 12.53 5.20 9.48
CA ILE A 45 12.91 4.35 10.61
C ILE A 45 14.34 4.64 11.08
N LEU A 46 15.29 4.78 10.15
CA LEU A 46 16.68 5.10 10.51
C LEU A 46 16.80 6.49 11.12
N GLN A 47 16.03 7.45 10.61
CA GLN A 47 16.01 8.81 11.13
C GLN A 47 15.44 8.84 12.56
N GLU A 48 14.35 8.13 12.82
CA GLU A 48 13.76 7.96 14.15
C GLU A 48 14.71 7.23 15.11
N CYS A 49 15.35 6.14 14.66
CA CYS A 49 16.37 5.43 15.44
C CYS A 49 17.55 6.35 15.81
N ARG A 50 17.98 7.19 14.88
CA ARG A 50 19.06 8.16 15.11
C ARG A 50 18.68 9.15 16.20
N GLU A 51 17.47 9.70 16.14
CA GLU A 51 16.97 10.67 17.12
C GLU A 51 16.75 10.03 18.49
N ALA A 52 16.21 8.81 18.53
CA ALA A 52 16.02 8.04 19.76
C ALA A 52 17.34 7.72 20.49
N CYS A 53 18.45 7.56 19.76
CA CYS A 53 19.78 7.36 20.33
C CYS A 53 20.49 8.68 20.72
N GLY A 54 19.91 9.85 20.42
CA GLY A 54 20.49 11.16 20.68
C GLY A 54 21.91 11.30 20.12
N GLY A 55 22.80 11.98 20.85
CA GLY A 55 24.19 12.19 20.42
C GLY A 55 25.00 10.90 20.21
N GLN A 56 24.59 9.77 20.79
CA GLN A 56 25.28 8.50 20.60
C GLN A 56 25.14 8.00 19.16
N ALA A 57 24.08 8.37 18.43
CA ALA A 57 23.87 7.93 17.06
C ALA A 57 24.95 8.44 16.09
N LEU A 58 25.68 9.51 16.46
CA LEU A 58 26.80 10.04 15.68
C LEU A 58 28.04 9.14 15.76
N LYS A 59 28.16 8.31 16.80
CA LYS A 59 29.29 7.40 16.93
C LYS A 59 29.26 6.38 15.80
N THR A 60 30.38 6.28 15.09
CA THR A 60 30.59 5.31 14.02
C THR A 60 30.36 3.87 14.49
N GLU A 61 30.67 3.58 15.76
CA GLU A 61 30.40 2.31 16.45
C GLU A 61 28.92 1.88 16.40
N ASN A 62 27.99 2.83 16.49
CA ASN A 62 26.55 2.57 16.46
C ASN A 62 25.99 2.42 15.04
N ARG A 63 26.79 2.73 14.00
CA ARG A 63 26.52 2.50 12.57
C ARG A 63 25.27 3.17 11.97
N VAL A 64 24.42 3.83 12.76
CA VAL A 64 23.18 4.47 12.27
C VAL A 64 23.47 5.46 11.14
N GLY A 65 24.47 6.34 11.31
CA GLY A 65 24.85 7.30 10.27
C GLY A 65 25.35 6.63 8.96
N HIS A 66 26.08 5.53 9.07
CA HIS A 66 26.54 4.77 7.89
C HIS A 66 25.37 4.11 7.16
N LEU A 67 24.44 3.49 7.90
CA LEU A 67 23.24 2.88 7.33
C LEU A 67 22.37 3.91 6.60
N ILE A 68 22.19 5.10 7.16
CA ILE A 68 21.49 6.20 6.48
C ILE A 68 22.18 6.54 5.15
N ALA A 69 23.50 6.73 5.16
CA ALA A 69 24.25 7.07 3.96
C ALA A 69 24.20 5.99 2.88
N GLU A 70 24.22 4.71 3.27
CA GLU A 70 24.13 3.57 2.35
C GLU A 70 22.73 3.40 1.77
N LEU A 71 21.68 3.62 2.57
CA LEU A 71 20.30 3.33 2.19
C LEU A 71 19.58 4.53 1.55
N ASP A 72 20.07 5.77 1.73
CA ASP A 72 19.48 6.97 1.13
C ASP A 72 19.40 6.87 -0.40
N VAL A 73 20.44 6.32 -1.02
CA VAL A 73 20.49 6.11 -2.47
C VAL A 73 19.39 5.17 -2.95
N GLU A 74 18.87 4.26 -2.11
CA GLU A 74 17.80 3.34 -2.51
C GLU A 74 16.52 4.08 -2.89
N SER A 75 16.28 5.29 -2.37
CA SER A 75 15.12 6.11 -2.75
C SER A 75 15.18 6.58 -4.22
N THR A 76 16.37 6.60 -4.83
CA THR A 76 16.60 7.07 -6.20
C THR A 76 17.03 5.97 -7.16
N PHE A 77 17.79 4.98 -6.66
CA PHE A 77 18.30 3.86 -7.43
C PHE A 77 17.18 2.87 -7.80
N VAL A 78 17.32 2.17 -8.93
CA VAL A 78 16.28 1.27 -9.51
C VAL A 78 14.93 1.98 -9.73
N GLY A 79 14.99 3.27 -10.09
CA GLY A 79 13.84 4.13 -10.34
C GLY A 79 13.50 5.01 -9.14
N ASP A 80 13.38 6.32 -9.37
CA ASP A 80 13.03 7.29 -8.34
C ASP A 80 11.68 6.95 -7.69
N ASN A 81 11.61 7.02 -6.36
CA ASN A 81 10.40 6.65 -5.61
C ASN A 81 9.18 7.48 -6.00
N ASN A 82 9.34 8.79 -6.17
CA ASN A 82 8.24 9.63 -6.60
C ASN A 82 7.80 9.13 -7.96
N ILE A 83 8.70 9.08 -8.94
CA ILE A 83 8.39 8.58 -10.29
C ILE A 83 7.71 7.22 -10.24
N LEU A 84 8.15 6.25 -9.43
CA LEU A 84 7.51 4.93 -9.27
C LEU A 84 6.11 4.99 -8.67
N MET A 85 5.85 5.92 -7.76
CA MET A 85 4.53 6.11 -7.14
C MET A 85 3.59 6.94 -8.02
N GLN A 86 4.11 7.93 -8.74
CA GLN A 86 3.37 8.61 -9.81
C GLN A 86 3.28 7.74 -11.06
N GLN A 87 4.08 6.68 -11.18
CA GLN A 87 4.32 6.06 -12.48
C GLN A 87 2.98 5.72 -13.09
N PHE A 88 2.84 6.28 -14.29
CA PHE A 88 1.78 6.14 -15.26
C PHE A 88 1.42 4.70 -15.61
N ARG A 89 1.97 3.68 -14.94
CA ARG A 89 1.55 2.29 -15.08
C ARG A 89 0.62 1.84 -13.97
N SER A 90 0.79 2.23 -12.70
CA SER A 90 -0.15 1.80 -11.64
C SER A 90 -1.49 2.49 -11.83
N ALA A 91 -1.52 3.82 -11.86
CA ALA A 91 -2.76 4.59 -12.07
C ALA A 91 -3.42 4.31 -13.43
N LYS A 92 -2.64 4.23 -14.52
CA LYS A 92 -3.19 3.92 -15.85
C LYS A 92 -3.65 2.48 -15.97
N LEU A 93 -2.97 1.52 -15.33
CA LEU A 93 -3.40 0.13 -15.32
C LEU A 93 -4.64 -0.01 -14.44
N PHE A 94 -4.70 0.62 -13.26
CA PHE A 94 -5.90 0.68 -12.44
C PHE A 94 -7.07 1.30 -13.20
N PHE A 95 -6.86 2.43 -13.89
CA PHE A 95 -7.86 3.04 -14.76
C PHE A 95 -8.27 2.12 -15.90
N ALA A 96 -7.32 1.47 -16.57
CA ALA A 96 -7.61 0.56 -17.67
C ALA A 96 -8.39 -0.68 -17.21
N GLU A 97 -8.03 -1.27 -16.08
CA GLU A 97 -8.73 -2.40 -15.46
C GLU A 97 -10.12 -1.97 -15.00
N TYR A 98 -10.26 -0.79 -14.38
CA TYR A 98 -11.56 -0.23 -13.98
C TYR A 98 -12.48 0.01 -15.18
N VAL A 99 -11.99 0.68 -16.21
CA VAL A 99 -12.77 0.93 -17.43
C VAL A 99 -13.10 -0.38 -18.16
N ALA A 100 -12.19 -1.36 -18.14
CA ALA A 100 -12.45 -2.67 -18.72
C ALA A 100 -13.51 -3.45 -17.94
N ALA A 101 -13.49 -3.38 -16.61
CA ALA A 101 -14.50 -3.98 -15.73
C ALA A 101 -15.89 -3.37 -16.00
N GLN A 102 -15.97 -2.04 -16.02
CA GLN A 102 -17.20 -1.29 -16.28
C GLN A 102 -17.77 -1.55 -17.68
N LYS A 103 -16.93 -1.50 -18.73
CA LYS A 103 -17.39 -1.66 -20.13
C LYS A 103 -17.75 -3.10 -20.50
N ARG A 104 -17.08 -4.08 -19.91
CA ARG A 104 -17.26 -5.50 -20.28
C ARG A 104 -18.14 -6.28 -19.29
N ASN A 105 -18.71 -5.59 -18.29
CA ASN A 105 -19.40 -6.19 -17.16
C ASN A 105 -18.56 -7.33 -16.52
N LYS A 106 -17.24 -7.11 -16.47
CA LYS A 106 -16.28 -8.11 -15.97
C LYS A 106 -15.91 -7.77 -14.54
N VAL A 107 -15.78 -8.79 -13.72
CA VAL A 107 -15.23 -8.67 -12.36
C VAL A 107 -13.76 -8.25 -12.43
N PHE A 108 -13.33 -7.42 -11.47
CA PHE A 108 -11.93 -7.08 -11.25
C PHE A 108 -11.14 -8.37 -10.95
N LYS A 109 -10.03 -8.59 -11.68
CA LYS A 109 -9.14 -9.74 -11.50
C LYS A 109 -7.69 -9.29 -11.59
N GLY A 110 -6.91 -9.59 -10.56
CA GLY A 110 -5.51 -9.20 -10.43
C GLY A 110 -5.31 -7.89 -9.67
N LEU A 111 -4.05 -7.61 -9.35
CA LEU A 111 -3.60 -6.44 -8.58
C LEU A 111 -4.16 -6.36 -7.14
N GLY A 112 -4.96 -7.31 -6.66
CA GLY A 112 -5.63 -7.17 -5.36
C GLY A 112 -6.85 -6.25 -5.41
N LEU A 113 -7.30 -5.85 -6.61
CA LEU A 113 -8.54 -5.08 -6.82
C LEU A 113 -9.79 -5.95 -6.73
N GLU A 114 -9.67 -7.25 -6.45
CA GLU A 114 -10.78 -8.19 -6.30
C GLU A 114 -11.77 -7.75 -5.21
N HIS A 115 -11.29 -7.01 -4.21
CA HIS A 115 -12.12 -6.43 -3.16
C HIS A 115 -13.19 -5.47 -3.74
N MET A 116 -12.98 -4.87 -4.93
CA MET A 116 -13.96 -4.00 -5.60
C MET A 116 -15.22 -4.74 -6.08
N ASN A 117 -15.14 -6.06 -6.26
CA ASN A 117 -16.29 -6.88 -6.66
C ASN A 117 -17.26 -7.13 -5.50
N GLN A 118 -16.81 -6.92 -4.27
CA GLN A 118 -17.61 -7.10 -3.07
C GLN A 118 -18.39 -5.81 -2.72
N PRO A 119 -19.45 -5.88 -1.89
CA PRO A 119 -20.09 -4.68 -1.37
C PRO A 119 -19.07 -3.74 -0.70
N CYS A 120 -19.35 -2.44 -0.75
CA CYS A 120 -18.50 -1.44 -0.11
C CYS A 120 -18.45 -1.71 1.41
N PRO A 121 -17.25 -1.82 2.01
CA PRO A 121 -17.15 -2.04 3.45
C PRO A 121 -17.73 -0.84 4.22
N VAL A 122 -18.50 -1.13 5.28
CA VAL A 122 -19.11 -0.10 6.12
C VAL A 122 -18.33 -0.01 7.43
N ILE A 123 -17.72 1.14 7.69
CA ILE A 123 -17.03 1.40 8.96
C ILE A 123 -18.10 1.68 10.04
N PRO A 124 -18.08 0.94 11.17
CA PRO A 124 -18.99 1.22 12.28
C PRO A 124 -18.78 2.63 12.84
N SER A 125 -19.87 3.31 13.20
CA SER A 125 -19.82 4.66 13.81
C SER A 125 -19.16 4.66 15.19
N GLN A 126 -19.23 3.55 15.92
CA GLN A 126 -18.59 3.37 17.22
C GLN A 126 -17.43 2.38 17.09
N LEU A 127 -16.22 2.90 17.23
CA LEU A 127 -14.99 2.10 17.21
C LEU A 127 -14.56 1.81 18.65
N ASN A 128 -14.43 0.52 18.97
CA ASN A 128 -13.87 0.07 20.25
C ASN A 128 -12.50 -0.61 20.04
N SER A 129 -11.78 -0.83 21.13
CA SER A 129 -10.43 -1.41 21.11
C SER A 129 -10.37 -2.81 20.47
N THR A 130 -11.45 -3.58 20.55
CA THR A 130 -11.57 -4.92 19.95
C THR A 130 -11.79 -4.82 18.45
N THR A 131 -12.67 -3.92 18.00
CA THR A 131 -12.92 -3.64 16.58
C THR A 131 -11.63 -3.18 15.89
N LEU A 132 -10.88 -2.26 16.50
CA LEU A 132 -9.63 -1.75 15.94
C LEU A 132 -8.53 -2.80 15.78
N ARG A 133 -8.54 -3.87 16.61
CA ARG A 133 -7.58 -4.98 16.52
C ARG A 133 -8.05 -6.13 15.62
N CYS A 134 -9.30 -6.10 15.18
CA CYS A 134 -9.86 -7.11 14.29
C CYS A 134 -9.21 -7.01 12.89
N SER A 135 -8.64 -8.12 12.41
CA SER A 135 -8.00 -8.17 11.08
C SER A 135 -8.98 -7.87 9.95
N GLN A 136 -10.24 -8.30 10.07
CA GLN A 136 -11.27 -8.03 9.08
C GLN A 136 -11.57 -6.54 8.98
N PHE A 137 -11.78 -5.87 10.12
CA PHE A 137 -12.01 -4.41 10.15
C PHE A 137 -10.82 -3.64 9.55
N GLN A 138 -9.59 -4.03 9.90
CA GLN A 138 -8.39 -3.39 9.38
C GLN A 138 -8.28 -3.56 7.85
N MET A 139 -8.58 -4.76 7.33
CA MET A 139 -8.63 -4.99 5.89
C MET A 139 -9.71 -4.15 5.20
N ASP A 140 -10.91 -4.12 5.79
CA ASP A 140 -12.07 -3.39 5.29
C ASP A 140 -11.78 -1.89 5.20
N ALA A 141 -11.12 -1.31 6.21
CA ALA A 141 -10.73 0.10 6.22
C ALA A 141 -9.71 0.44 5.13
N LEU A 142 -8.69 -0.40 4.95
CA LEU A 142 -7.68 -0.22 3.88
C LEU A 142 -8.30 -0.39 2.48
N CYS A 143 -9.18 -1.38 2.31
CA CYS A 143 -9.93 -1.59 1.06
C CYS A 143 -10.86 -0.42 0.76
N LEU A 144 -11.51 0.16 1.77
CA LEU A 144 -12.38 1.33 1.60
C LEU A 144 -11.57 2.53 1.09
N ARG A 145 -10.41 2.81 1.71
CA ARG A 145 -9.50 3.90 1.29
C ARG A 145 -9.07 3.73 -0.16
N GLU A 146 -8.57 2.56 -0.54
CA GLU A 146 -8.11 2.30 -1.92
C GLU A 146 -9.25 2.41 -2.94
N ARG A 147 -10.42 1.83 -2.63
CA ARG A 147 -11.61 1.87 -3.49
C ARG A 147 -12.06 3.30 -3.77
N GLU A 148 -12.15 4.13 -2.74
CA GLU A 148 -12.70 5.48 -2.88
C GLU A 148 -11.72 6.42 -3.57
N LEU A 149 -10.41 6.30 -3.28
CA LEU A 149 -9.37 7.00 -4.04
C LEU A 149 -9.38 6.63 -5.52
N LEU A 150 -9.58 5.35 -5.84
CA LEU A 150 -9.67 4.88 -7.22
C LEU A 150 -10.93 5.42 -7.92
N ASN A 151 -12.08 5.40 -7.25
CA ASN A 151 -13.32 5.96 -7.80
C ASN A 151 -13.17 7.45 -8.12
N ARG A 152 -12.59 8.23 -7.20
CA ARG A 152 -12.31 9.67 -7.41
C ARG A 152 -11.33 9.88 -8.57
N PHE A 153 -10.28 9.08 -8.62
CA PHE A 153 -9.30 9.16 -9.70
C PHE A 153 -9.94 8.92 -11.07
N VAL A 154 -10.80 7.91 -11.17
CA VAL A 154 -11.57 7.63 -12.39
C VAL A 154 -12.51 8.78 -12.73
N ALA A 155 -13.18 9.37 -11.74
CA ALA A 155 -14.08 10.50 -11.95
C ALA A 155 -13.33 11.73 -12.49
N ASP A 156 -12.20 12.09 -11.89
CA ASP A 156 -11.35 13.22 -12.31
C ASP A 156 -10.85 13.03 -13.75
N VAL A 157 -10.28 11.86 -14.04
CA VAL A 157 -9.78 11.56 -15.39
C VAL A 157 -10.92 11.56 -16.42
N SER A 158 -12.11 11.07 -16.05
CA SER A 158 -13.28 11.08 -16.93
C SER A 158 -13.81 12.51 -17.16
N GLN A 159 -13.74 13.37 -16.15
CA GLN A 159 -14.13 14.77 -16.27
C GLN A 159 -13.20 15.54 -17.21
N CYS A 160 -11.88 15.36 -17.09
CA CYS A 160 -10.92 15.98 -18.00
C CYS A 160 -11.11 15.49 -19.45
N GLN A 161 -11.41 14.20 -19.63
CA GLN A 161 -11.74 13.65 -20.95
C GLN A 161 -13.01 14.27 -21.54
N ALA A 162 -14.04 14.55 -20.72
CA ALA A 162 -15.25 15.23 -21.17
C ALA A 162 -14.96 16.68 -21.62
N ARG A 163 -13.95 17.34 -21.03
CA ARG A 163 -13.46 18.67 -21.43
C ARG A 163 -12.57 18.66 -22.68
N ARG A 164 -12.33 17.49 -23.29
CA ARG A 164 -11.42 17.27 -24.43
C ARG A 164 -9.95 17.63 -24.15
N GLU A 165 -9.55 17.62 -22.88
CA GLU A 165 -8.15 17.75 -22.52
C GLU A 165 -7.38 16.46 -22.88
N CYS A 166 -6.07 16.56 -23.12
CA CYS A 166 -5.26 15.37 -23.38
C CYS A 166 -5.17 14.51 -22.12
N LYS A 167 -5.04 13.19 -22.31
CA LYS A 167 -4.99 12.24 -21.19
C LYS A 167 -3.83 12.54 -20.27
N GLU A 168 -2.69 12.87 -20.86
CA GLU A 168 -1.44 13.20 -20.17
C GLU A 168 -1.66 14.39 -19.21
N HIS A 169 -2.39 15.42 -19.65
CA HIS A 169 -2.76 16.54 -18.79
C HIS A 169 -3.63 16.11 -17.62
N ALA A 170 -4.66 15.27 -17.86
CA ALA A 170 -5.50 14.74 -16.79
C ALA A 170 -4.69 13.97 -15.74
N PHE A 171 -3.75 13.11 -16.17
CA PHE A 171 -2.88 12.37 -15.24
C PHE A 171 -1.97 13.30 -14.42
N ILE A 172 -1.42 14.35 -15.04
CA ILE A 172 -0.57 15.34 -14.35
C ILE A 172 -1.40 16.12 -13.33
N MET A 173 -2.61 16.53 -13.68
CA MET A 173 -3.48 17.28 -12.78
C MET A 173 -3.97 16.45 -11.59
N SER A 174 -4.11 15.13 -11.76
CA SER A 174 -4.46 14.19 -10.70
C SER A 174 -3.23 13.60 -9.99
N TYR A 175 -2.09 14.29 -10.00
CA TYR A 175 -0.83 13.80 -9.42
C TYR A 175 -0.96 13.44 -7.92
N GLN A 176 -1.49 14.36 -7.11
CA GLN A 176 -1.62 14.15 -5.67
C GLN A 176 -2.54 12.97 -5.34
N LEU A 177 -3.66 12.85 -6.07
CA LEU A 177 -4.59 11.74 -5.92
C LEU A 177 -3.98 10.40 -6.36
N THR A 178 -3.13 10.43 -7.39
CA THR A 178 -2.37 9.26 -7.84
C THR A 178 -1.39 8.80 -6.78
N GLU A 179 -0.69 9.72 -6.12
CA GLU A 179 0.23 9.40 -5.03
C GLU A 179 -0.51 8.78 -3.83
N ASP A 180 -1.63 9.40 -3.43
CA ASP A 180 -2.50 8.88 -2.35
C ASP A 180 -3.02 7.47 -2.68
N LEU A 181 -3.47 7.24 -3.93
CA LEU A 181 -3.95 5.94 -4.41
C LEU A 181 -2.84 4.88 -4.41
N SER A 182 -1.65 5.23 -4.90
CA SER A 182 -0.50 4.31 -4.92
C SER A 182 -0.07 3.94 -3.50
N LYS A 183 -0.11 4.88 -2.54
CA LYS A 183 0.15 4.59 -1.12
C LYS A 183 -0.92 3.67 -0.52
N ALA A 184 -2.20 3.95 -0.76
CA ALA A 184 -3.29 3.09 -0.29
C ALA A 184 -3.20 1.65 -0.83
N PHE A 185 -2.81 1.50 -2.10
CA PHE A 185 -2.53 0.20 -2.71
C PHE A 185 -1.38 -0.52 -2.01
N SER A 186 -0.25 0.16 -1.78
CA SER A 186 0.91 -0.41 -1.07
C SER A 186 0.53 -0.87 0.32
N ASP A 187 -0.17 -0.03 1.09
CA ASP A 187 -0.55 -0.30 2.47
C ASP A 187 -1.43 -1.55 2.55
N ARG A 188 -2.46 -1.64 1.70
CA ARG A 188 -3.31 -2.83 1.62
C ARG A 188 -2.52 -4.07 1.22
N ALA A 189 -1.65 -3.98 0.21
CA ALA A 189 -0.88 -5.12 -0.27
C ALA A 189 0.13 -5.66 0.76
N ILE A 190 0.77 -4.76 1.51
CA ILE A 190 1.64 -5.12 2.64
C ILE A 190 0.82 -5.74 3.76
N PHE A 191 -0.31 -5.13 4.14
CA PHE A 191 -1.20 -5.65 5.17
C PHE A 191 -1.75 -7.05 4.84
N GLN A 192 -2.19 -7.26 3.60
CA GLN A 192 -2.60 -8.57 3.10
C GLN A 192 -1.49 -9.62 3.27
N THR A 193 -0.25 -9.24 2.98
CA THR A 193 0.91 -10.13 3.17
C THR A 193 1.12 -10.49 4.64
N LEU A 194 0.93 -9.54 5.56
CA LEU A 194 1.01 -9.80 7.01
C LEU A 194 -0.10 -10.74 7.50
N VAL A 195 -1.34 -10.52 7.05
CA VAL A 195 -2.48 -11.38 7.38
C VAL A 195 -2.27 -12.81 6.87
N GLU A 196 -1.81 -12.97 5.62
CA GLU A 196 -1.51 -14.28 5.05
C GLU A 196 -0.37 -14.97 5.80
N ALA A 197 0.70 -14.24 6.14
CA ALA A 197 1.80 -14.79 6.93
C ALA A 197 1.32 -15.27 8.31
N GLU A 198 0.51 -14.47 9.02
CA GLU A 198 -0.08 -14.84 10.31
C GLU A 198 -0.98 -16.07 10.22
N ALA A 199 -1.77 -16.19 9.15
CA ALA A 199 -2.65 -17.33 8.93
C ALA A 199 -1.88 -18.65 8.78
N THR A 200 -0.63 -18.62 8.28
CA THR A 200 0.21 -19.81 8.11
C THR A 200 0.84 -20.32 9.42
N LEU A 201 0.83 -19.49 10.47
CA LEU A 201 1.40 -19.85 11.76
C LEU A 201 0.40 -20.64 12.62
N ALA A 202 0.91 -21.68 13.29
CA ALA A 202 0.21 -22.38 14.35
C ALA A 202 0.01 -21.45 15.56
N ALA A 203 -1.01 -21.73 16.39
CA ALA A 203 -1.25 -21.00 17.64
C ALA A 203 -0.02 -21.12 18.54
N SER A 204 0.73 -20.02 18.65
CA SER A 204 2.03 -19.94 19.31
C SER A 204 2.30 -18.49 19.70
N SER A 205 3.21 -18.27 20.63
CA SER A 205 3.64 -16.91 21.03
C SER A 205 4.11 -16.06 19.85
N LEU A 206 4.69 -16.68 18.81
CA LEU A 206 5.08 -15.99 17.58
C LEU A 206 3.86 -15.44 16.82
N LYS A 207 2.75 -16.18 16.80
CA LYS A 207 1.50 -15.72 16.17
C LYS A 207 0.93 -14.51 16.90
N ASP A 208 1.01 -14.49 18.22
CA ASP A 208 0.55 -13.37 19.04
C ASP A 208 1.38 -12.11 18.78
N VAL A 209 2.72 -12.24 18.71
CA VAL A 209 3.63 -11.14 18.37
C VAL A 209 3.36 -10.63 16.96
N LEU A 210 3.18 -11.52 15.98
CA LEU A 210 2.88 -11.11 14.61
C LEU A 210 1.52 -10.42 14.51
N GLY A 211 0.52 -10.85 15.27
CA GLY A 211 -0.78 -10.19 15.37
C GLY A 211 -0.70 -8.77 15.97
N MET A 212 0.20 -8.55 16.93
CA MET A 212 0.50 -7.22 17.46
C MET A 212 1.17 -6.34 16.41
N VAL A 213 2.20 -6.85 15.71
CA VAL A 213 2.89 -6.12 14.64
C VAL A 213 1.94 -5.78 13.50
N ARG A 214 1.08 -6.72 13.09
CA ARG A 214 0.02 -6.48 12.10
C ARG A 214 -0.90 -5.35 12.54
N SER A 215 -1.38 -5.39 13.78
CA SER A 215 -2.30 -4.38 14.29
C SER A 215 -1.63 -3.01 14.40
N LEU A 216 -0.38 -2.96 14.84
CA LEU A 216 0.40 -1.73 14.87
C LEU A 216 0.53 -1.12 13.47
N TYR A 217 0.90 -1.94 12.47
CA TYR A 217 1.02 -1.51 11.08
C TYR A 217 -0.30 -0.96 10.54
N ALA A 218 -1.41 -1.69 10.71
CA ALA A 218 -2.73 -1.25 10.24
C ALA A 218 -3.17 0.06 10.88
N LEU A 219 -2.97 0.20 12.19
CA LEU A 219 -3.35 1.41 12.92
C LEU A 219 -2.47 2.60 12.53
N SER A 220 -1.16 2.41 12.29
CA SER A 220 -0.31 3.48 11.75
C SER A 220 -0.73 3.92 10.35
N CYS A 221 -1.22 2.99 9.51
CA CYS A 221 -1.78 3.37 8.21
C CYS A 221 -3.10 4.14 8.36
N LEU A 222 -3.89 3.87 9.40
CA LEU A 222 -5.17 4.56 9.67
C LEU A 222 -5.01 5.98 10.21
N GLU A 223 -3.83 6.32 10.73
CA GLU A 223 -3.49 7.70 11.13
C GLU A 223 -3.27 8.64 9.93
N ASP A 224 -3.22 8.09 8.71
CA ASP A 224 -3.05 8.86 7.48
C ASP A 224 -4.18 9.90 7.29
N VAL A 225 -3.80 11.14 6.97
CA VAL A 225 -4.71 12.27 6.84
C VAL A 225 -5.80 12.05 5.78
N THR A 226 -5.59 11.15 4.81
CA THR A 226 -6.57 10.81 3.78
C THR A 226 -7.86 10.25 4.37
N TYR A 227 -7.82 9.59 5.54
CA TYR A 227 -9.02 9.13 6.25
C TYR A 227 -9.90 10.29 6.73
N LEU A 228 -9.31 11.41 7.14
CA LEU A 228 -10.06 12.61 7.52
C LEU A 228 -10.40 13.47 6.29
N ARG A 229 -9.42 13.72 5.41
CA ARG A 229 -9.54 14.55 4.21
C ARG A 229 -10.69 14.11 3.32
N TYR A 230 -10.89 12.80 3.21
CA TYR A 230 -11.90 12.22 2.33
C TYR A 230 -13.12 11.67 3.08
N GLY A 231 -13.18 11.85 4.41
CA GLY A 231 -14.36 11.59 5.24
C GLY A 231 -14.60 10.12 5.61
N TYR A 232 -13.56 9.27 5.59
CA TYR A 232 -13.65 7.85 5.96
C TYR A 232 -13.77 7.66 7.48
N LEU A 233 -13.10 8.53 8.23
CA LEU A 233 -13.18 8.62 9.69
C LEU A 233 -13.54 10.06 10.07
N SER A 234 -14.19 10.21 11.23
CA SER A 234 -14.50 11.52 11.81
C SER A 234 -13.82 11.66 13.16
N VAL A 235 -13.50 12.90 13.54
CA VAL A 235 -13.01 13.19 14.88
C VAL A 235 -14.16 12.93 15.85
N ALA A 236 -13.89 12.16 16.91
CA ALA A 236 -14.88 11.95 17.97
C ALA A 236 -15.25 13.31 18.57
N VAL A 237 -16.47 13.77 18.30
CA VAL A 237 -17.05 14.94 18.96
C VAL A 237 -17.34 14.51 20.40
N LYS A 238 -16.63 15.10 21.35
CA LYS A 238 -16.90 14.94 22.78
C LYS A 238 -18.18 15.66 23.16
#